data_AF-A0A7W2U643-F1
#
_entry.id   AF-A0A7W2U643-F1
#
_cell.length_a   1.000
_cell.length_b   1.000
_cell.length_c   1.000
_cell.angle_alpha   90.00
_cell.angle_beta   90.00
_cell.angle_gamma   90.00
#
_symmetry.space_group_name_H-M   'P 1'
#
loop_
_entity.id
_entity.type
_entity.pdbx_description
1 polymer ?
#
loop_
_entity_poly.entity_id
_entity_poly.type
_entity_poly.pdbx_seq_one_letter_code
_entity_poly.pdbx_strand_id
1 'polypeptide(L)'
;GPYNNSATAGATSPSGATVNDTSDNGTDPETNNGNAADDDATPVTFAEAPAIGVAKTVSAGPTNNGDGTHTLTYSMVVKNTGDISLSNVQVVDDLTTTFSGATFVVDAKSTGGTLTINNAFNGDGDKNLLAANQNLAVGESETISLTVTVTPGTNLGPYNNSATAGATSPSGATVNDTSDNGTDPETNNGNAADDDAT
;
A
#
# COMPACT_ATOMS: atom_id res chain seq x y z
N GLY A 1 -20.66 7.68 2.67
CA GLY A 1 -21.81 8.38 2.07
C GLY A 1 -21.46 9.83 1.89
N PRO A 2 -22.11 10.56 0.97
CA PRO A 2 -21.85 11.99 0.79
C PRO A 2 -22.15 12.78 2.07
N TYR A 3 -21.38 13.84 2.29
CA TYR A 3 -21.71 14.85 3.28
C TYR A 3 -22.68 15.84 2.64
N ASN A 4 -23.84 16.01 3.26
CA ASN A 4 -24.90 16.87 2.77
C ASN A 4 -24.80 18.24 3.44
N ASN A 5 -24.64 19.29 2.64
CA ASN A 5 -24.65 20.67 3.13
C ASN A 5 -25.93 21.38 2.66
N SER A 6 -26.51 22.18 3.54
CA SER A 6 -27.62 23.08 3.22
C SER A 6 -27.39 24.44 3.86
N ALA A 7 -27.92 25.48 3.24
CA ALA A 7 -28.02 26.82 3.79
C ALA A 7 -29.50 27.21 3.93
N THR A 8 -29.81 28.18 4.77
CA THR A 8 -31.16 28.73 4.89
C THR A 8 -31.13 30.23 4.67
N ALA A 9 -31.92 30.73 3.73
CA ALA A 9 -32.19 32.15 3.54
C ALA A 9 -33.46 32.53 4.33
N GLY A 10 -33.49 33.73 4.89
CA GLY A 10 -34.66 34.22 5.63
C GLY A 10 -34.85 35.72 5.45
N ALA A 11 -36.10 36.17 5.36
CA ALA A 11 -36.45 37.57 5.23
C ALA A 11 -37.74 37.90 6.00
N THR A 12 -37.95 39.19 6.29
CA THR A 12 -39.19 39.69 6.90
C THR A 12 -39.79 40.77 6.00
N SER A 13 -41.07 40.63 5.66
CA SER A 13 -41.81 41.60 4.85
C SER A 13 -42.10 42.90 5.63
N PRO A 14 -42.44 44.00 4.96
CA PRO A 14 -42.86 45.24 5.64
C PRO A 14 -44.10 45.10 6.54
N SER A 15 -44.94 44.08 6.32
CA SER A 15 -46.08 43.75 7.19
C SER A 15 -45.70 42.88 8.40
N GLY A 16 -44.41 42.50 8.52
CA GLY A 16 -43.89 41.65 9.59
C GLY A 16 -43.95 40.15 9.33
N ALA A 17 -44.32 39.71 8.12
CA ALA A 17 -44.37 38.29 7.78
C ALA A 17 -42.96 37.75 7.50
N THR A 18 -42.58 36.62 8.08
CA THR A 18 -41.29 35.98 7.83
C THR A 18 -41.39 34.94 6.71
N VAL A 19 -40.41 34.90 5.83
CA VAL A 19 -40.20 33.82 4.85
C VAL A 19 -38.83 33.21 5.09
N ASN A 20 -38.75 31.89 4.99
CA ASN A 20 -37.50 31.15 5.02
C ASN A 20 -37.47 30.20 3.84
N ASP A 21 -36.27 29.91 3.37
CA ASP A 21 -36.01 29.05 2.22
C ASP A 21 -34.73 28.24 2.46
N THR A 22 -34.74 26.95 2.17
CA THR A 22 -33.55 26.09 2.25
C THR A 22 -32.90 26.04 0.87
N SER A 23 -31.57 26.05 0.81
CA SER A 23 -30.83 26.02 -0.45
C SER A 23 -31.06 24.74 -1.24
N ASP A 24 -31.06 24.88 -2.56
CA ASP A 24 -31.09 23.76 -3.51
C ASP A 24 -29.73 23.42 -4.08
N ASN A 25 -29.56 22.16 -4.46
CA ASN A 25 -28.43 21.73 -5.26
C ASN A 25 -28.60 22.19 -6.73
N GLY A 26 -27.79 23.15 -7.15
CA GLY A 26 -27.79 23.66 -8.52
C GLY A 26 -27.58 25.17 -8.58
N THR A 27 -27.87 25.75 -9.74
CA THR A 27 -27.71 27.20 -9.98
C THR A 27 -29.03 27.95 -10.09
N ASP A 28 -30.16 27.24 -10.11
CA ASP A 28 -31.49 27.81 -10.29
C ASP A 28 -32.27 27.75 -8.96
N PRO A 29 -32.37 28.89 -8.25
CA PRO A 29 -33.05 28.96 -6.95
C PRO A 29 -34.57 28.94 -7.07
N GLU A 30 -35.13 28.91 -8.29
CA GLU A 30 -36.59 28.91 -8.50
C GLU A 30 -37.13 27.51 -8.81
N THR A 31 -36.27 26.48 -8.85
CA THR A 31 -36.72 25.12 -9.22
C THR A 31 -37.68 24.48 -8.22
N ASN A 32 -37.81 24.98 -6.99
CA ASN A 32 -38.72 24.38 -6.01
C ASN A 32 -39.39 25.32 -4.97
N ASN A 33 -39.07 26.62 -4.96
CA ASN A 33 -39.76 27.73 -4.27
C ASN A 33 -40.66 27.34 -3.06
N GLY A 34 -40.07 26.67 -2.05
CA GLY A 34 -40.72 26.39 -0.76
C GLY A 34 -41.57 25.13 -0.64
N ASN A 35 -41.42 24.12 -1.51
CA ASN A 35 -41.93 22.78 -1.20
C ASN A 35 -40.88 22.00 -0.36
N ALA A 36 -41.09 21.91 0.96
CA ALA A 36 -40.22 21.19 1.91
C ALA A 36 -40.00 19.69 1.60
N ALA A 37 -40.64 19.14 0.56
CA ALA A 37 -40.42 17.79 0.06
C ALA A 37 -39.26 17.68 -0.94
N ASP A 38 -38.76 18.80 -1.47
CA ASP A 38 -37.81 18.83 -2.59
C ASP A 38 -36.52 19.66 -2.30
N ASP A 39 -36.27 20.03 -1.04
CA ASP A 39 -34.99 20.62 -0.58
C ASP A 39 -33.86 19.60 -0.84
N ASP A 40 -32.97 19.83 -1.83
CA ASP A 40 -31.84 18.93 -2.13
C ASP A 40 -30.56 19.48 -1.53
N ALA A 41 -30.04 18.78 -0.52
CA ALA A 41 -28.76 19.11 0.06
C ALA A 41 -27.65 19.00 -1.01
N THR A 42 -26.70 19.91 -1.01
CA THR A 42 -25.55 19.84 -1.92
C THR A 42 -24.60 18.73 -1.44
N PRO A 43 -24.47 17.60 -2.16
CA PRO A 43 -23.65 16.48 -1.69
C PRO A 43 -22.17 16.72 -2.01
N VAL A 44 -21.30 16.41 -1.07
CA VAL A 44 -19.85 16.37 -1.27
C VAL A 44 -19.33 14.97 -0.98
N THR A 45 -18.49 14.44 -1.88
CA THR A 45 -17.82 13.15 -1.72
C THR A 45 -16.31 13.34 -1.69
N PHE A 46 -15.65 12.70 -0.74
CA PHE A 46 -14.19 12.61 -0.67
C PHE A 46 -13.82 11.18 -1.05
N ALA A 47 -13.33 10.98 -2.26
CA ALA A 47 -12.87 9.68 -2.74
C ALA A 47 -11.40 9.47 -2.38
N GLU A 48 -11.01 8.21 -2.21
CA GLU A 48 -9.63 7.78 -2.06
C GLU A 48 -9.33 6.76 -3.17
N ALA A 49 -8.15 6.84 -3.78
CA ALA A 49 -7.59 5.85 -4.67
C ALA A 49 -6.24 5.35 -4.11
N PRO A 50 -6.25 4.58 -3.00
CA PRO A 50 -5.02 4.01 -2.45
C PRO A 50 -4.46 2.93 -3.38
N ALA A 51 -3.14 2.86 -3.49
CA ALA A 51 -2.42 1.80 -4.20
C ALA A 51 -0.99 1.68 -3.64
N ILE A 52 -0.45 0.47 -3.65
CA ILE A 52 0.92 0.17 -3.24
C ILE A 52 1.55 -0.67 -4.34
N GLY A 53 2.84 -0.47 -4.59
CA GLY A 53 3.65 -1.28 -5.49
C GLY A 53 4.89 -1.81 -4.78
N VAL A 54 5.35 -3.00 -5.17
CA VAL A 54 6.62 -3.58 -4.73
C VAL A 54 7.36 -4.24 -5.89
N ALA A 55 8.66 -3.99 -5.98
CA ALA A 55 9.57 -4.74 -6.84
C ALA A 55 10.63 -5.43 -6.01
N LYS A 56 11.14 -6.56 -6.49
CA LYS A 56 12.18 -7.37 -5.87
C LYS A 56 13.21 -7.76 -6.91
N THR A 57 14.49 -7.71 -6.55
CA THR A 57 15.59 -8.17 -7.40
C THR A 57 16.73 -8.75 -6.57
N VAL A 58 17.49 -9.68 -7.15
CA VAL A 58 18.78 -10.08 -6.58
C VAL A 58 19.81 -9.01 -6.94
N SER A 59 20.11 -8.13 -5.98
CA SER A 59 21.07 -7.02 -6.19
C SER A 59 22.52 -7.46 -6.08
N ALA A 60 22.80 -8.60 -5.43
CA ALA A 60 24.14 -9.16 -5.33
C ALA A 60 24.09 -10.69 -5.15
N GLY A 61 25.10 -11.38 -5.70
CA GLY A 61 25.21 -12.83 -5.64
C GLY A 61 24.33 -13.56 -6.68
N PRO A 62 24.09 -14.87 -6.48
CA PRO A 62 24.62 -15.70 -5.40
C PRO A 62 26.15 -15.85 -5.48
N THR A 63 26.83 -15.67 -4.35
CA THR A 63 28.26 -15.90 -4.19
C THR A 63 28.49 -17.25 -3.53
N ASN A 64 29.26 -18.14 -4.17
CA ASN A 64 29.67 -19.41 -3.57
C ASN A 64 30.77 -19.17 -2.53
N ASN A 65 30.53 -19.59 -1.29
CA ASN A 65 31.43 -19.37 -0.16
C ASN A 65 32.52 -20.46 -0.02
N GLY A 66 32.51 -21.47 -0.89
CA GLY A 66 33.52 -22.55 -0.93
C GLY A 66 33.28 -23.69 0.06
N ASP A 67 32.22 -23.62 0.86
CA ASP A 67 31.84 -24.61 1.88
C ASP A 67 30.48 -25.27 1.62
N GLY A 68 29.90 -25.03 0.43
CA GLY A 68 28.57 -25.49 0.05
C GLY A 68 27.46 -24.47 0.32
N THR A 69 27.76 -23.34 0.97
CA THR A 69 26.81 -22.24 1.17
C THR A 69 26.94 -21.16 0.09
N HIS A 70 25.84 -20.44 -0.13
CA HIS A 70 25.71 -19.39 -1.14
C HIS A 70 25.06 -18.15 -0.52
N THR A 71 25.71 -16.99 -0.62
CA THR A 71 25.18 -15.72 -0.10
C THR A 71 24.61 -14.87 -1.23
N LEU A 72 23.41 -14.32 -1.03
CA LEU A 72 22.78 -13.39 -1.95
C LEU A 72 22.09 -12.25 -1.20
N THR A 73 21.91 -11.12 -1.88
CA THR A 73 21.16 -9.98 -1.34
C THR A 73 19.98 -9.68 -2.25
N TYR A 74 18.79 -9.69 -1.67
CA TYR A 74 17.58 -9.15 -2.28
C TYR A 74 17.48 -7.64 -2.00
N SER A 75 17.10 -6.89 -3.02
CA SER A 75 16.67 -5.49 -2.91
C SER A 75 15.19 -5.44 -3.24
N MET A 76 14.38 -4.91 -2.33
CA MET A 76 12.95 -4.71 -2.51
C MET A 76 12.64 -3.22 -2.48
N VAL A 77 11.95 -2.71 -3.50
CA VAL A 77 11.51 -1.32 -3.57
C VAL A 77 10.02 -1.29 -3.32
N VAL A 78 9.57 -0.64 -2.24
CA VAL A 78 8.14 -0.44 -1.95
C VAL A 78 7.77 1.01 -2.26
N LYS A 79 6.60 1.25 -2.84
CA LYS A 79 6.14 2.58 -3.21
C LYS A 79 4.64 2.75 -2.96
N ASN A 80 4.23 3.92 -2.47
CA ASN A 80 2.83 4.32 -2.48
C ASN A 80 2.51 4.96 -3.85
N THR A 81 1.77 4.22 -4.67
CA THR A 81 1.38 4.61 -6.03
C THR A 81 -0.02 5.24 -6.07
N GLY A 82 -0.72 5.26 -4.93
CA GLY A 82 -2.04 5.87 -4.79
C GLY A 82 -2.02 7.37 -4.59
N ASP A 83 -3.21 7.95 -4.36
CA ASP A 83 -3.41 9.39 -4.15
C ASP A 83 -3.51 9.80 -2.67
N ILE A 84 -3.37 8.85 -1.74
CA ILE A 84 -3.47 9.10 -0.31
C ILE A 84 -2.40 8.36 0.51
N SER A 85 -2.03 8.94 1.66
CA SER A 85 -1.04 8.35 2.55
C SER A 85 -1.50 7.00 3.09
N LEU A 86 -0.58 6.04 3.13
CA LEU A 86 -0.84 4.70 3.61
C LEU A 86 -0.31 4.51 5.03
N SER A 87 -1.01 3.68 5.79
CA SER A 87 -0.66 3.24 7.14
C SER A 87 -0.60 1.72 7.22
N ASN A 88 -0.03 1.18 8.31
CA ASN A 88 0.18 -0.26 8.48
C ASN A 88 0.94 -0.89 7.30
N VAL A 89 1.90 -0.15 6.74
CA VAL A 89 2.71 -0.63 5.61
C VAL A 89 3.56 -1.80 6.09
N GLN A 90 3.47 -2.92 5.38
CA GLN A 90 4.22 -4.14 5.66
C GLN A 90 4.72 -4.77 4.36
N VAL A 91 5.90 -5.38 4.41
CA VAL A 91 6.39 -6.28 3.36
C VAL A 91 6.59 -7.65 3.98
N VAL A 92 5.98 -8.67 3.39
CA VAL A 92 6.03 -10.06 3.86
C VAL A 92 6.85 -10.88 2.89
N ASP A 93 7.85 -11.61 3.40
CA ASP A 93 8.73 -12.49 2.61
C ASP A 93 8.85 -13.86 3.31
N ASP A 94 8.38 -14.92 2.64
CA ASP A 94 8.36 -16.28 3.15
C ASP A 94 9.51 -17.12 2.56
N LEU A 95 10.67 -17.02 3.20
CA LEU A 95 11.87 -17.73 2.78
C LEU A 95 11.75 -19.25 2.95
N THR A 96 10.85 -19.75 3.81
CA THR A 96 10.63 -21.20 3.94
C THR A 96 9.95 -21.82 2.73
N THR A 97 9.02 -21.07 2.12
CA THR A 97 8.37 -21.47 0.87
C THR A 97 9.37 -21.39 -0.28
N THR A 98 10.12 -20.28 -0.37
CA THR A 98 11.16 -20.07 -1.39
C THR A 98 12.24 -21.14 -1.35
N PHE A 99 12.84 -21.39 -0.19
CA PHE A 99 13.98 -22.32 -0.03
C PHE A 99 13.55 -23.71 0.44
N SER A 100 12.39 -24.20 -0.01
CA SER A 100 11.91 -25.54 0.33
C SER A 100 12.94 -26.63 -0.02
N GLY A 101 13.30 -27.44 0.97
CA GLY A 101 14.34 -28.48 0.85
C GLY A 101 15.79 -27.98 0.95
N ALA A 102 16.00 -26.70 1.24
CA ALA A 102 17.27 -26.11 1.63
C ALA A 102 17.20 -25.53 3.06
N THR A 103 18.34 -25.10 3.57
CA THR A 103 18.41 -24.30 4.80
C THR A 103 18.93 -22.91 4.49
N PHE A 104 18.48 -21.91 5.23
CA PHE A 104 18.92 -20.52 5.04
C PHE A 104 19.13 -19.82 6.38
N VAL A 105 19.91 -18.73 6.35
CA VAL A 105 20.12 -17.80 7.46
C VAL A 105 19.96 -16.40 6.93
N VAL A 106 19.20 -15.56 7.65
CA VAL A 106 19.12 -14.12 7.38
C VAL A 106 20.33 -13.45 8.03
N ASP A 107 21.28 -12.98 7.22
CA ASP A 107 22.53 -12.40 7.68
C ASP A 107 22.38 -10.91 8.03
N ALA A 108 21.67 -10.17 7.18
CA ALA A 108 21.48 -8.74 7.32
C ALA A 108 20.14 -8.28 6.75
N LYS A 109 19.59 -7.22 7.35
CA LYS A 109 18.35 -6.58 6.91
C LYS A 109 18.40 -5.09 7.25
N SER A 110 18.04 -4.23 6.31
CA SER A 110 18.06 -2.77 6.48
C SER A 110 17.06 -2.09 5.56
N THR A 111 16.58 -0.93 5.96
CA THR A 111 15.83 0.01 5.11
C THR A 111 16.69 1.22 4.77
N GLY A 112 16.44 1.84 3.62
CA GLY A 112 17.14 3.03 3.15
C GLY A 112 16.53 4.38 3.57
N GLY A 113 15.35 4.36 4.20
CA GLY A 113 14.56 5.57 4.48
C GLY A 113 13.97 5.62 5.90
N THR A 114 12.71 6.02 5.99
CA THR A 114 11.93 6.23 7.21
C THR A 114 11.23 4.98 7.72
N LEU A 115 10.97 3.99 6.85
CA LEU A 115 10.48 2.68 7.26
C LEU A 115 11.53 2.02 8.16
N THR A 116 11.06 1.30 9.16
CA THR A 116 11.89 0.65 10.17
C THR A 116 11.81 -0.86 10.03
N ILE A 117 12.95 -1.52 10.08
CA ILE A 117 13.04 -2.99 10.01
C ILE A 117 12.48 -3.62 11.28
N ASN A 118 11.72 -4.70 11.10
CA ASN A 118 11.43 -5.63 12.17
C ASN A 118 12.68 -6.48 12.46
N ASN A 119 13.36 -6.21 13.57
CA ASN A 119 14.56 -6.95 13.95
C ASN A 119 14.31 -8.45 14.18
N ALA A 120 13.08 -8.85 14.48
CA ALA A 120 12.70 -10.25 14.67
C ALA A 120 12.50 -11.02 13.35
N PHE A 121 12.41 -10.34 12.19
CA PHE A 121 12.28 -11.00 10.89
C PHE A 121 13.37 -12.06 10.71
N ASN A 122 12.91 -13.27 10.40
CA ASN A 122 13.75 -14.42 10.09
C ASN A 122 13.31 -15.17 8.84
N GLY A 123 12.24 -14.73 8.15
CA GLY A 123 11.73 -15.37 6.93
C GLY A 123 11.06 -16.73 7.14
N ASP A 124 10.83 -17.13 8.40
CA ASP A 124 10.18 -18.37 8.81
C ASP A 124 9.07 -18.07 9.83
N GLY A 125 9.36 -18.15 11.13
CA GLY A 125 8.40 -17.86 12.19
C GLY A 125 7.95 -16.40 12.22
N ASP A 126 8.80 -15.48 11.76
CA ASP A 126 8.46 -14.08 11.53
C ASP A 126 8.83 -13.66 10.10
N LYS A 127 7.78 -13.46 9.30
CA LYS A 127 7.85 -13.15 7.87
C LYS A 127 7.66 -11.66 7.57
N ASN A 128 7.43 -10.84 8.58
CA ASN A 128 7.19 -9.41 8.45
C ASN A 128 8.53 -8.66 8.44
N LEU A 129 8.91 -8.06 7.31
CA LEU A 129 10.19 -7.34 7.18
C LEU A 129 10.20 -6.00 7.92
N LEU A 130 9.07 -5.32 7.99
CA LEU A 130 8.93 -4.01 8.62
C LEU A 130 8.33 -4.12 10.02
N ALA A 131 8.74 -3.22 10.91
CA ALA A 131 8.13 -3.10 12.23
C ALA A 131 6.65 -2.69 12.11
N ALA A 132 5.85 -2.88 13.16
CA ALA A 132 4.44 -2.49 13.11
C ALA A 132 4.25 -0.97 12.92
N ASN A 133 3.06 -0.57 12.45
CA ASN A 133 2.63 0.83 12.33
C ASN A 133 3.53 1.72 11.45
N GLN A 134 4.00 1.21 10.30
CA GLN A 134 4.70 2.05 9.34
C GLN A 134 3.73 2.87 8.49
N ASN A 135 4.22 4.00 7.99
CA ASN A 135 3.50 4.90 7.11
C ASN A 135 4.32 5.14 5.84
N LEU A 136 3.61 5.34 4.72
CA LEU A 136 4.23 5.71 3.45
C LEU A 136 3.38 6.81 2.79
N ALA A 137 3.95 8.01 2.68
CA ALA A 137 3.25 9.14 2.09
C ALA A 137 3.09 8.96 0.57
N VAL A 138 2.22 9.75 -0.05
CA VAL A 138 1.92 9.67 -1.49
C VAL A 138 3.19 9.88 -2.31
N GLY A 139 3.46 8.95 -3.22
CA GLY A 139 4.63 8.99 -4.10
C GLY A 139 5.96 8.62 -3.43
N GLU A 140 6.00 8.44 -2.11
CA GLU A 140 7.20 7.99 -1.40
C GLU A 140 7.55 6.55 -1.76
N SER A 141 8.85 6.30 -1.87
CA SER A 141 9.39 4.98 -2.12
C SER A 141 10.59 4.71 -1.23
N GLU A 142 10.71 3.47 -0.77
CA GLU A 142 11.82 3.04 0.06
C GLU A 142 12.36 1.69 -0.37
N THR A 143 13.66 1.50 -0.15
CA THR A 143 14.35 0.25 -0.45
C THR A 143 14.64 -0.54 0.83
N ILE A 144 14.27 -1.82 0.81
CA ILE A 144 14.61 -2.82 1.82
C ILE A 144 15.71 -3.72 1.23
N SER A 145 16.82 -3.85 1.93
CA SER A 145 17.90 -4.78 1.61
C SER A 145 17.86 -5.97 2.56
N LEU A 146 17.92 -7.19 2.01
CA LEU A 146 17.87 -8.44 2.74
C LEU A 146 18.98 -9.38 2.24
N THR A 147 19.97 -9.66 3.07
CA THR A 147 21.06 -10.61 2.77
C THR A 147 20.76 -11.96 3.43
N VAL A 148 20.85 -13.03 2.64
CA VAL A 148 20.58 -14.40 3.05
C VAL A 148 21.72 -15.30 2.61
N THR A 149 22.13 -16.22 3.49
CA THR A 149 23.02 -17.33 3.14
C THR A 149 22.23 -18.62 3.09
N VAL A 150 22.31 -19.33 1.96
CA VAL A 150 21.54 -20.53 1.64
C VAL A 150 22.47 -21.73 1.51
N THR A 151 22.07 -22.87 2.06
CA THR A 151 22.69 -24.18 1.80
C THR A 151 21.73 -24.99 0.94
N PRO A 152 21.86 -24.94 -0.40
CA PRO A 152 21.04 -25.74 -1.30
C PRO A 152 21.40 -27.20 -1.07
N GLY A 153 20.46 -28.01 -0.58
CA GLY A 153 20.69 -29.42 -0.27
C GLY A 153 20.95 -30.25 -1.54
N THR A 154 20.07 -31.19 -1.85
CA THR A 154 20.12 -31.91 -3.14
C THR A 154 19.36 -31.19 -4.26
N ASN A 155 18.48 -30.25 -3.88
CA ASN A 155 17.84 -29.34 -4.82
C ASN A 155 18.77 -28.14 -5.04
N LEU A 156 19.15 -27.87 -6.29
CA LEU A 156 20.02 -26.74 -6.65
C LEU A 156 19.23 -25.57 -7.25
N GLY A 157 17.90 -25.64 -7.22
CA GLY A 157 17.00 -24.61 -7.73
C GLY A 157 16.34 -24.96 -9.07
N PRO A 158 15.66 -23.99 -9.70
CA PRO A 158 15.62 -22.58 -9.30
C PRO A 158 14.87 -22.35 -7.98
N TYR A 159 15.32 -21.34 -7.23
CA TYR A 159 14.63 -20.84 -6.04
C TYR A 159 14.00 -19.52 -6.39
N ASN A 160 12.68 -19.55 -6.55
CA ASN A 160 11.88 -18.44 -7.00
C ASN A 160 11.32 -17.71 -5.79
N ASN A 161 11.78 -16.49 -5.53
CA ASN A 161 11.39 -15.71 -4.38
C ASN A 161 10.42 -14.58 -4.76
N SER A 162 9.40 -14.36 -3.93
CA SER A 162 8.47 -13.24 -4.06
C SER A 162 8.19 -12.64 -2.69
N ALA A 163 7.86 -11.36 -2.63
CA ALA A 163 7.40 -10.69 -1.42
C ALA A 163 6.04 -10.03 -1.69
N THR A 164 5.24 -9.86 -0.65
CA THR A 164 3.95 -9.16 -0.75
C THR A 164 4.00 -7.89 0.09
N ALA A 165 3.73 -6.74 -0.51
CA ALA A 165 3.50 -5.50 0.22
C ALA A 165 2.02 -5.33 0.51
N GLY A 166 1.69 -4.74 1.66
CA GLY A 166 0.32 -4.43 2.04
C GLY A 166 0.24 -3.19 2.90
N ALA A 167 -0.90 -2.48 2.83
CA ALA A 167 -1.15 -1.29 3.63
C ALA A 167 -2.65 -0.96 3.75
N THR A 168 -2.97 0.10 4.49
CA THR A 168 -4.34 0.57 4.73
C THR A 168 -4.46 2.09 4.55
N SER A 169 -5.48 2.53 3.82
CA SER A 169 -5.83 3.94 3.64
C SER A 169 -6.58 4.53 4.85
N PRO A 170 -6.74 5.87 4.95
CA PRO A 170 -7.48 6.49 6.06
C PRO A 170 -8.94 6.07 6.16
N SER A 171 -9.61 5.79 5.03
CA SER A 171 -10.97 5.23 5.04
C SER A 171 -11.05 3.74 5.45
N GLY A 172 -9.90 3.08 5.64
CA GLY A 172 -9.81 1.68 6.04
C GLY A 172 -9.71 0.70 4.85
N ALA A 173 -9.59 1.18 3.61
CA ALA A 173 -9.39 0.32 2.46
C ALA A 173 -7.99 -0.33 2.53
N THR A 174 -7.93 -1.65 2.34
CA THR A 174 -6.67 -2.39 2.30
C THR A 174 -6.19 -2.54 0.87
N VAL A 175 -4.90 -2.32 0.65
CA VAL A 175 -4.23 -2.55 -0.63
C VAL A 175 -3.11 -3.55 -0.45
N ASN A 176 -2.83 -4.33 -1.48
CA ASN A 176 -1.70 -5.25 -1.51
C ASN A 176 -1.12 -5.33 -2.92
N ASP A 177 0.11 -5.79 -2.99
CA ASP A 177 0.82 -6.03 -4.23
C ASP A 177 1.85 -7.14 -4.04
N THR A 178 2.03 -7.97 -5.06
CA THR A 178 3.04 -9.04 -5.10
C THR A 178 4.22 -8.55 -5.91
N SER A 179 5.43 -8.83 -5.45
CA SER A 179 6.63 -8.20 -6.01
C SER A 179 6.87 -8.52 -7.48
N ASP A 180 7.14 -7.47 -8.25
CA ASP A 180 7.67 -7.55 -9.61
C ASP A 180 9.14 -7.94 -9.61
N ASN A 181 9.57 -8.70 -10.62
CA ASN A 181 10.99 -8.93 -10.84
C ASN A 181 11.66 -7.66 -11.40
N GLY A 182 12.62 -7.12 -10.66
CA GLY A 182 13.41 -5.96 -11.05
C GLY A 182 13.40 -4.86 -9.99
N THR A 183 13.50 -3.61 -10.44
CA THR A 183 13.65 -2.44 -9.55
C THR A 183 12.48 -1.47 -9.63
N ASP A 184 11.56 -1.68 -10.57
CA ASP A 184 10.43 -0.78 -10.81
C ASP A 184 9.15 -1.37 -10.18
N PRO A 185 8.65 -0.81 -9.08
CA PRO A 185 7.44 -1.29 -8.41
C PRO A 185 6.14 -0.90 -9.13
N GLU A 186 6.21 -0.20 -10.26
CA GLU A 186 5.03 0.30 -10.98
C GLU A 186 4.76 -0.44 -12.30
N THR A 187 5.57 -1.44 -12.65
CA THR A 187 5.47 -2.10 -13.97
C THR A 187 4.17 -2.85 -14.17
N ASN A 188 3.50 -3.33 -13.11
CA ASN A 188 2.20 -3.98 -13.27
C ASN A 188 1.14 -3.69 -12.17
N ASN A 189 1.46 -2.96 -11.09
CA ASN A 189 0.54 -2.46 -10.05
C ASN A 189 -0.70 -3.36 -9.81
N GLY A 190 -0.50 -4.66 -9.54
CA GLY A 190 -1.58 -5.61 -9.24
C GLY A 190 -2.21 -6.36 -10.42
N ASN A 191 -1.55 -6.45 -11.59
CA ASN A 191 -1.94 -7.37 -12.66
C ASN A 191 -1.21 -8.72 -12.55
N ALA A 192 -1.90 -9.73 -12.00
CA ALA A 192 -1.41 -11.10 -11.76
C ALA A 192 -0.83 -11.86 -12.97
N ALA A 193 -0.91 -11.31 -14.19
CA ALA A 193 -0.37 -11.94 -15.39
C ALA A 193 1.17 -11.83 -15.49
N ASP A 194 1.78 -10.87 -14.79
CA ASP A 194 3.21 -10.57 -14.88
C ASP A 194 3.93 -10.61 -13.51
N ASP A 195 3.26 -11.10 -12.46
CA ASP A 195 3.87 -11.43 -11.15
C ASP A 195 4.91 -12.54 -11.36
N ASP A 196 6.17 -12.16 -11.60
CA ASP A 196 7.27 -13.11 -11.77
C ASP A 196 8.13 -13.20 -10.51
N ALA A 197 8.46 -14.43 -10.14
CA ALA A 197 9.37 -14.66 -9.04
C ALA A 197 10.80 -14.28 -9.43
N THR A 198 11.56 -13.79 -8.46
CA THR A 198 12.99 -13.50 -8.61
C THR A 198 13.88 -14.71 -8.39
#